data_AF-A0A537WRA3-F1
#
_entry.id   AF-A0A537WRA3-F1
#
_cell.length_a   1.000
_cell.length_b   1.000
_cell.length_c   1.000
_cell.angle_alpha   90.00
_cell.angle_beta   90.00
_cell.angle_gamma   90.00
#
_symmetry.space_group_name_H-M   'P 1'
#
loop_
_entity.id
_entity.type
_entity.pdbx_description
1 polymer ?
#
loop_
_entity_poly.entity_id
_entity_poly.type
_entity_poly.pdbx_seq_one_letter_code
_entity_poly.pdbx_strand_id
1 'polypeptide(L)'
;MNQWTAAEGALKTCETSRVFASAHSAEQLLHGPSVALGPGDGLVVVDGGGPARQRMAEVGEASAKCGVRVHHLREETLVETLSVFPLTAGVQRIALESALAVGSDPDEFGFDVPGRQEAWDPIEL
;
A
#
# COMPACT_ATOMS: atom_id res chain seq x y z
N MET A 1 1.05 -10.98 9.86
CA MET A 1 -0.43 -10.90 9.75
C MET A 1 -0.94 -9.62 9.06
N ASN A 2 -0.09 -8.71 8.57
CA ASN A 2 -0.54 -7.43 7.98
C ASN A 2 -0.55 -7.38 6.44
N GLN A 3 -0.54 -8.53 5.76
CA GLN A 3 -0.63 -8.55 4.29
C GLN A 3 -1.94 -7.92 3.79
N TRP A 4 -3.06 -8.14 4.47
CA TRP A 4 -4.34 -7.54 4.14
C TRP A 4 -4.33 -6.01 4.34
N THR A 5 -3.63 -5.52 5.37
CA THR A 5 -3.42 -4.08 5.56
C THR A 5 -2.62 -3.46 4.43
N ALA A 6 -1.57 -4.14 3.96
CA ALA A 6 -0.81 -3.68 2.80
C ALA A 6 -1.68 -3.69 1.53
N ALA A 7 -2.50 -4.72 1.34
CA ALA A 7 -3.43 -4.82 0.22
C ALA A 7 -4.48 -3.71 0.23
N GLU A 8 -5.06 -3.40 1.38
CA GLU A 8 -5.96 -2.26 1.57
C GLU A 8 -5.24 -0.94 1.23
N GLY A 9 -4.00 -0.76 1.69
CA GLY A 9 -3.20 0.42 1.36
C GLY A 9 -2.97 0.61 -0.14
N ALA A 10 -2.62 -0.47 -0.84
CA ALA A 10 -2.44 -0.45 -2.29
C ALA A 10 -3.77 -0.18 -3.02
N LEU A 11 -4.86 -0.84 -2.61
CA LEU A 11 -6.20 -0.62 -3.14
C LEU A 11 -6.61 0.86 -3.01
N LYS A 12 -6.52 1.41 -1.79
CA LYS A 12 -6.92 2.79 -1.52
C LYS A 12 -6.05 3.78 -2.29
N THR A 13 -4.75 3.54 -2.39
CA THR A 13 -3.87 4.40 -3.21
C THR A 13 -4.29 4.42 -4.67
N CYS A 14 -4.60 3.26 -5.26
CA CYS A 14 -5.12 3.17 -6.62
C CYS A 14 -6.45 3.92 -6.79
N GLU A 15 -7.40 3.72 -5.85
CA GLU A 15 -8.73 4.35 -5.89
C GLU A 15 -8.65 5.88 -5.80
N THR A 16 -7.88 6.41 -4.84
CA THR A 16 -7.88 7.84 -4.53
C THR A 16 -6.95 8.66 -5.41
N SER A 17 -5.85 8.07 -5.89
CA SER A 17 -4.78 8.80 -6.60
C SER A 17 -4.54 8.33 -8.03
N ARG A 18 -5.10 7.17 -8.43
CA ARG A 18 -4.82 6.52 -9.72
C ARG A 18 -3.34 6.22 -9.97
N VAL A 19 -2.51 6.31 -8.93
CA VAL A 19 -1.13 5.83 -8.93
C VAL A 19 -1.18 4.30 -8.84
N PHE A 20 -0.44 3.63 -9.71
CA PHE A 20 -0.31 2.18 -9.64
C PHE A 20 0.37 1.77 -8.34
N ALA A 21 -0.33 0.98 -7.53
CA ALA A 21 0.18 0.38 -6.31
C ALA A 21 -0.25 -1.09 -6.24
N SER A 22 0.66 -1.94 -5.76
CA SER A 22 0.38 -3.36 -5.48
C SER A 22 0.92 -3.74 -4.11
N ALA A 23 0.34 -4.77 -3.51
CA ALA A 23 0.78 -5.30 -2.23
C ALA A 23 1.06 -6.79 -2.33
N HIS A 24 2.10 -7.22 -1.63
CA HIS A 24 2.54 -8.60 -1.57
C HIS A 24 2.93 -8.96 -0.14
N SER A 25 2.78 -10.22 0.25
CA SER A 25 3.59 -10.73 1.36
C SER A 25 5.08 -10.65 0.98
N ALA A 26 5.97 -10.58 1.96
CA ALA A 26 7.40 -10.57 1.68
C ALA A 26 7.86 -11.75 0.83
N GLU A 27 7.41 -12.97 1.15
CA GLU A 27 7.83 -14.14 0.37
C GLU A 27 7.32 -14.05 -1.07
N GLN A 28 6.06 -13.61 -1.29
CA GLN A 28 5.57 -13.39 -2.65
C GLN A 28 6.36 -12.32 -3.41
N LEU A 29 6.76 -11.23 -2.75
CA LEU A 29 7.59 -10.19 -3.37
C LEU A 29 8.92 -10.76 -3.89
N LEU A 30 9.53 -11.67 -3.13
CA LEU A 30 10.82 -12.28 -3.48
C LEU A 30 10.75 -13.27 -4.64
N HIS A 31 9.55 -13.72 -5.03
CA HIS A 31 9.35 -14.72 -6.08
C HIS A 31 8.96 -14.14 -7.44
N GLY A 32 9.37 -12.91 -7.74
CA GLY A 32 9.15 -12.29 -9.06
C GLY A 32 8.93 -10.78 -9.00
N PRO A 33 7.97 -10.27 -8.21
CA PRO A 33 7.65 -8.84 -8.16
C PRO A 33 8.86 -7.94 -7.82
N SER A 34 9.76 -8.41 -6.96
CA SER A 34 11.01 -7.71 -6.63
C SER A 34 11.92 -7.42 -7.83
N VAL A 35 11.83 -8.19 -8.92
CA VAL A 35 12.60 -7.96 -10.15
C VAL A 35 12.17 -6.67 -10.86
N ALA A 36 10.92 -6.24 -10.66
CA ALA A 36 10.39 -5.02 -11.27
C ALA A 36 10.72 -3.74 -10.47
N LEU A 37 11.19 -3.86 -9.22
CA LEU A 37 11.48 -2.71 -8.37
C LEU A 37 12.79 -2.03 -8.78
N GLY A 38 12.77 -0.71 -8.85
CA GLY A 38 13.94 0.11 -9.12
C GLY A 38 13.89 1.50 -8.48
N PRO A 39 14.83 2.39 -8.84
CA PRO A 39 14.96 3.71 -8.24
C PRO A 39 13.77 4.67 -8.46
N GLY A 40 12.92 4.38 -9.45
CA GLY A 40 11.67 5.12 -9.68
C GLY A 40 10.55 4.76 -8.71
N ASP A 41 10.67 3.62 -8.04
CA ASP A 41 9.60 3.05 -7.22
C ASP A 41 9.72 3.44 -5.74
N GLY A 42 8.60 3.35 -5.05
CA GLY A 42 8.52 3.40 -3.60
C GLY A 42 8.08 2.05 -3.03
N LEU A 43 8.70 1.64 -1.92
CA LEU A 43 8.30 0.46 -1.16
C LEU A 43 7.88 0.86 0.24
N VAL A 44 6.65 0.53 0.64
CA VAL A 44 6.17 0.71 2.01
C VAL A 44 6.17 -0.65 2.72
N VAL A 45 7.00 -0.77 3.75
CA VAL A 45 7.06 -1.95 4.61
C VAL A 45 6.10 -1.75 5.79
N VAL A 46 5.06 -2.59 5.85
CA VAL A 46 4.03 -2.56 6.90
C VAL A 46 4.34 -3.60 7.96
N ASP A 47 4.75 -3.16 9.16
CA ASP A 47 5.20 -4.00 10.27
C ASP A 47 4.37 -3.73 11.52
N GLY A 48 3.67 -4.77 12.03
CA GLY A 48 2.82 -4.65 13.21
C GLY A 48 3.41 -5.19 14.50
N GLY A 49 4.71 -5.51 14.50
CA GLY A 49 5.34 -6.26 15.58
C GLY A 49 4.87 -7.72 15.54
N GLY A 50 5.78 -8.66 15.34
CA GLY A 50 5.44 -10.07 15.22
C GLY A 50 6.61 -10.90 14.70
N PRO A 51 6.46 -12.23 14.54
CA PRO A 51 7.55 -13.11 14.15
C PRO A 51 8.21 -12.75 12.81
N ALA A 52 7.45 -12.13 11.89
CA ALA A 52 7.92 -11.73 10.57
C ALA A 52 8.67 -10.38 10.55
N ARG A 53 8.78 -9.65 11.67
CA ARG A 53 9.39 -8.30 11.72
C ARG A 53 10.79 -8.28 11.12
N GLN A 54 11.66 -9.19 11.56
CA GLN A 54 13.03 -9.25 11.07
C GLN A 54 13.05 -9.51 9.56
N ARG A 55 12.20 -10.43 9.08
CA ARG A 55 12.08 -10.74 7.66
C ARG A 55 11.63 -9.53 6.83
N MET A 56 10.69 -8.73 7.34
CA MET A 56 10.25 -7.49 6.66
C MET A 56 11.37 -6.46 6.59
N ALA A 57 12.16 -6.33 7.66
CA ALA A 57 13.31 -5.44 7.70
C ALA A 57 14.38 -5.85 6.67
N GLU A 58 14.71 -7.14 6.60
CA GLU A 58 15.67 -7.68 5.62
C GLU A 58 15.25 -7.40 4.17
N VAL A 59 13.96 -7.58 3.86
CA VAL A 59 13.41 -7.26 2.53
C VAL A 59 13.53 -5.76 2.24
N GLY A 60 13.15 -4.91 3.19
CA GLY A 60 13.30 -3.45 3.04
C GLY A 60 14.75 -3.03 2.82
N GLU A 61 15.69 -3.55 3.60
CA GLU A 61 17.12 -3.27 3.44
C GLU A 61 17.67 -3.74 2.09
N ALA A 62 17.27 -4.94 1.63
CA ALA A 62 17.66 -5.46 0.33
C ALA A 62 17.15 -4.57 -0.81
N SER A 63 15.87 -4.17 -0.76
CA SER A 63 15.29 -3.24 -1.75
C SER A 63 15.98 -1.88 -1.74
N ALA A 64 16.31 -1.34 -0.56
CA ALA A 64 17.04 -0.07 -0.45
C ALA A 64 18.44 -0.15 -1.08
N LYS A 65 19.16 -1.28 -0.93
CA LYS A 65 20.45 -1.52 -1.59
C LYS A 65 20.33 -1.57 -3.12
N CYS A 66 19.17 -1.92 -3.65
CA CYS A 66 18.85 -1.86 -5.08
C CYS A 66 18.41 -0.45 -5.54
N GLY A 67 18.43 0.55 -4.67
CA GLY A 67 18.10 1.95 -4.99
C GLY A 67 16.62 2.31 -4.83
N VAL A 68 15.77 1.40 -4.36
CA VAL A 68 14.35 1.66 -4.10
C VAL A 68 14.20 2.59 -2.91
N ARG A 69 13.26 3.54 -2.97
CA ARG A 69 12.92 4.37 -1.80
C ARG A 69 12.04 3.58 -0.83
N VAL A 70 12.59 3.25 0.33
CA VAL A 70 11.90 2.40 1.32
C VAL A 70 11.37 3.24 2.48
N HIS A 71 10.09 3.06 2.79
CA HIS A 71 9.39 3.67 3.91
C HIS A 71 8.92 2.58 4.87
N HIS A 72 9.06 2.79 6.17
CA HIS A 72 8.59 1.84 7.18
C HIS A 72 7.38 2.43 7.92
N LEU A 73 6.26 1.71 7.86
CA LEU A 73 5.08 1.97 8.68
C LEU A 73 5.04 0.91 9.78
N ARG A 74 5.33 1.32 11.01
CA ARG A 74 5.47 0.42 12.17
C ARG A 74 4.41 0.72 13.23
N GLU A 75 3.88 -0.34 13.81
CA GLU A 75 3.14 -0.31 15.07
C GLU A 75 3.93 -1.11 16.11
N GLU A 76 4.21 -0.51 17.26
CA GLU A 76 5.08 -1.08 18.30
C GLU A 76 4.43 -1.13 19.68
N THR A 77 3.27 -0.51 19.84
CA THR A 77 2.56 -0.36 21.12
C THR A 77 1.51 -1.45 21.33
N LEU A 78 0.98 -2.03 20.25
CA LEU A 78 -0.01 -3.09 20.26
C LEU A 78 0.60 -4.45 19.87
N VAL A 79 -0.05 -5.53 20.31
CA VAL A 79 0.26 -6.88 19.83
C VAL A 79 -0.09 -7.03 18.35
N GLU A 80 0.59 -7.95 17.63
CA GLU A 80 0.44 -8.12 16.18
C GLU A 80 -1.03 -8.15 15.72
N THR A 81 -1.88 -8.91 16.41
CA THR A 81 -3.31 -9.07 16.07
C THR A 81 -4.09 -7.76 16.08
N LEU A 82 -3.69 -6.81 16.94
CA LEU A 82 -4.35 -5.51 17.07
C LEU A 82 -3.65 -4.41 16.25
N SER A 83 -2.45 -4.68 15.73
CA SER A 83 -1.70 -3.72 14.93
C SER A 83 -2.41 -3.29 13.64
N VAL A 84 -3.32 -4.11 13.13
CA VAL A 84 -4.10 -3.83 11.92
C VAL A 84 -4.84 -2.50 12.01
N PHE A 85 -5.38 -2.12 13.17
CA PHE A 85 -6.17 -0.89 13.30
C PHE A 85 -5.35 0.38 13.04
N PRO A 86 -4.26 0.66 13.79
CA PRO A 86 -3.43 1.85 13.52
C PRO A 86 -2.71 1.77 12.17
N LEU A 87 -2.29 0.58 11.73
CA LEU A 87 -1.63 0.42 10.43
C LEU A 87 -2.59 0.70 9.27
N THR A 88 -3.86 0.30 9.35
CA THR A 88 -4.87 0.64 8.34
C THR A 88 -5.06 2.15 8.24
N ALA A 89 -5.15 2.86 9.38
CA ALA A 89 -5.21 4.32 9.38
C ALA A 89 -3.95 4.94 8.75
N GLY A 90 -2.78 4.35 9.02
CA GLY A 90 -1.50 4.76 8.43
C GLY A 90 -1.48 4.65 6.90
N VAL A 91 -1.94 3.51 6.34
CA VAL A 91 -1.98 3.34 4.88
C VAL A 91 -3.09 4.18 4.22
N GLN A 92 -4.21 4.42 4.90
CA GLN A 92 -5.23 5.36 4.41
C GLN A 92 -4.70 6.79 4.33
N ARG A 93 -3.87 7.21 5.30
CA ARG A 93 -3.19 8.52 5.22
C ARG A 93 -2.24 8.60 4.02
N ILE A 94 -1.50 7.53 3.71
CA ILE A 94 -0.66 7.47 2.51
C ILE A 94 -1.51 7.64 1.24
N ALA A 95 -2.66 6.97 1.16
CA ALA A 95 -3.58 7.11 0.03
C ALA A 95 -4.12 8.53 -0.11
N LEU A 96 -4.49 9.19 1.00
CA LEU A 96 -4.93 10.58 1.02
C LEU A 96 -3.82 11.53 0.56
N GLU A 97 -2.63 11.43 1.14
CA GLU A 97 -1.48 12.26 0.78
C GLU A 97 -1.08 12.06 -0.69
N SER A 98 -1.19 10.84 -1.21
CA SER A 98 -0.95 10.54 -2.62
C SER A 98 -1.96 11.23 -3.54
N ALA A 99 -3.25 11.20 -3.19
CA ALA A 99 -4.31 11.87 -3.93
C ALA A 99 -4.08 13.39 -3.99
N LEU A 100 -3.80 13.99 -2.82
CA LEU A 100 -3.49 15.42 -2.73
C LEU A 100 -2.24 15.80 -3.54
N ALA A 101 -1.22 14.94 -3.55
CA ALA A 101 0.02 15.19 -4.31
C ALA A 101 -0.20 15.19 -5.83
N VAL A 102 -1.14 14.39 -6.34
CA VAL A 102 -1.47 14.33 -7.77
C VAL A 102 -2.67 15.21 -8.16
N GLY A 103 -3.30 15.86 -7.19
CA GLY A 103 -4.43 16.77 -7.40
C GLY A 103 -5.76 16.07 -7.68
N SER A 104 -5.93 14.82 -7.24
CA SER A 104 -7.22 14.10 -7.31
C SER A 104 -8.04 14.29 -6.03
N ASP A 105 -9.35 14.23 -6.16
CA ASP A 105 -10.27 14.21 -5.02
C ASP A 105 -10.51 12.75 -4.56
N PRO A 106 -10.08 12.35 -3.35
CA PRO A 106 -10.30 11.01 -2.85
C PRO A 106 -11.78 10.70 -2.57
N ASP A 107 -12.66 11.71 -2.47
CA ASP A 107 -14.08 11.53 -2.13
C ASP A 107 -14.95 11.25 -3.38
N GLU A 108 -14.43 11.45 -4.58
CA GLU A 108 -15.17 11.22 -5.83
C GLU A 108 -15.21 9.74 -6.25
N PHE A 109 -14.39 8.89 -5.64
CA PHE A 109 -14.28 7.44 -5.94
C PHE A 109 -14.12 7.14 -7.45
N GLY A 110 -13.51 8.06 -8.19
CA GLY A 110 -13.32 7.94 -9.62
C GLY A 110 -14.57 8.20 -10.48
N PHE A 111 -15.72 8.54 -9.90
CA PHE A 111 -16.94 8.91 -10.64
C PHE A 111 -16.88 10.30 -11.29
N ASP A 112 -15.87 11.08 -10.95
CA ASP A 112 -15.47 12.30 -11.65
C ASP A 112 -15.00 12.06 -13.08
N VAL A 113 -14.68 10.81 -13.42
CA VAL A 113 -14.36 10.42 -14.79
C VAL A 113 -15.64 10.41 -15.63
N PRO A 114 -15.73 11.24 -16.69
CA PRO A 114 -16.94 11.33 -17.52
C PRO A 114 -17.41 9.98 -18.06
N GLY A 115 -18.69 9.67 -17.89
CA GLY A 115 -19.30 8.44 -18.39
C GLY A 115 -19.07 7.21 -17.52
N ARG A 116 -18.29 7.30 -16.43
CA ARG A 116 -17.99 6.15 -15.58
C ARG A 116 -19.21 5.71 -14.79
N GLN A 117 -19.90 6.63 -14.13
CA GLN A 117 -21.06 6.26 -13.32
C GLN A 117 -22.13 5.59 -14.18
N GLU A 118 -22.47 6.17 -15.34
CA GLU A 118 -23.48 5.60 -16.23
C GLU A 118 -23.08 4.22 -16.79
N ALA A 119 -21.78 3.98 -16.98
CA ALA A 119 -21.29 2.70 -17.48
C ALA A 119 -21.29 1.59 -16.42
N TRP A 120 -21.16 1.94 -15.14
CA TRP A 120 -21.08 0.98 -14.04
C TRP A 120 -22.42 0.79 -13.30
N ASP A 121 -23.32 1.77 -13.32
CA ASP A 121 -24.68 1.70 -12.74
C ASP A 121 -25.48 0.43 -13.13
N PRO A 122 -25.39 -0.13 -14.36
CA PRO A 122 -26.13 -1.35 -14.72
C PRO A 122 -25.58 -2.63 -14.09
N ILE A 123 -24.36 -2.59 -13.54
CA ILE A 123 -23.68 -3.73 -12.94
C ILE A 123 -23.85 -3.59 -11.42
N GLU A 124 -24.88 -4.24 -10.86
CA GLU A 124 -25.00 -4.34 -9.39
C GLU A 124 -23.72 -4.99 -8.82
N LEU A 125 -23.09 -4.28 -7.87
CA LEU A 125 -21.96 -4.77 -7.06
C LEU A 125 -22.45 -5.43 -5.77
#